data_AF-A0A517TC43-F1
#
_entry.id   AF-A0A517TC43-F1
#
_cell.length_a   1.000
_cell.length_b   1.000
_cell.length_c   1.000
_cell.angle_alpha   90.00
_cell.angle_beta   90.00
_cell.angle_gamma   90.00
#
_symmetry.space_group_name_H-M   'P 1'
#
loop_
_entity.id
_entity.type
_entity.pdbx_description
1 polymer ?
#
loop_
_entity_poly.entity_id
_entity_poly.type
_entity_poly.pdbx_seq_one_letter_code
_entity_poly.pdbx_strand_id
1 'polypeptide(L)' 'MQEVTLDLSIGESLRIGDMVVTILDIDDRGEVVLEVDSGNEACAETYCAEFDELASLAR' A
#
# COMPACT_ATOMS: atom_id res chain seq x y z
N MET A 1 -1.91 -0.62 21.41
CA MET A 1 -1.98 -0.47 19.96
C MET A 1 -3.11 -1.38 19.49
N GLN A 2 -4.16 -0.83 18.90
CA GLN A 2 -5.28 -1.63 18.37
C GLN A 2 -5.07 -1.79 16.87
N GLU A 3 -5.16 -3.02 16.39
CA GLU A 3 -5.19 -3.35 14.97
C GLU A 3 -6.64 -3.36 14.49
N VAL A 4 -6.86 -2.84 13.28
CA VAL A 4 -8.16 -2.90 12.59
C VAL A 4 -7.92 -3.47 11.21
N THR A 5 -8.65 -4.53 10.87
CA THR A 5 -8.61 -5.18 9.56
C THR A 5 -9.82 -4.73 8.75
N LEU A 6 -9.60 -4.39 7.49
CA LEU A 6 -10.63 -3.96 6.54
C LEU A 6 -10.47 -4.78 5.26
N ASP A 7 -11.56 -5.34 4.75
CA ASP A 7 -11.60 -6.01 3.45
C ASP A 7 -11.88 -4.96 2.37
N LEU A 8 -10.95 -4.81 1.42
CA LEU A 8 -11.05 -3.86 0.31
C LEU A 8 -10.88 -4.61 -1.02
N SER A 9 -11.67 -4.21 -2.00
CA SER A 9 -11.63 -4.73 -3.37
C SER A 9 -10.92 -3.75 -4.31
N ILE A 10 -10.55 -4.23 -5.50
CA ILE A 10 -10.00 -3.39 -6.56
C ILE A 10 -10.99 -2.26 -6.90
N GLY A 11 -10.47 -1.03 -6.95
CA GLY A 11 -11.23 0.19 -7.18
C GLY A 11 -11.82 0.82 -5.91
N GLU A 12 -11.73 0.16 -4.74
CA GLU A 12 -12.14 0.75 -3.47
C GLU A 12 -11.02 1.62 -2.88
N SER A 13 -11.44 2.63 -2.10
CA SER A 13 -10.54 3.59 -1.46
C SER A 13 -10.77 3.66 0.04
N LEU A 14 -9.69 3.70 0.80
CA LEU A 14 -9.66 3.91 2.24
C LEU A 14 -9.11 5.30 2.55
N ARG A 15 -9.85 6.09 3.32
CA ARG A 15 -9.39 7.39 3.80
C ARG A 15 -8.82 7.27 5.22
N ILE A 16 -7.56 7.66 5.39
CA ILE A 16 -6.85 7.69 6.67
C ILE A 16 -6.42 9.13 6.94
N GLY A 17 -7.21 9.86 7.71
CA GLY A 17 -7.02 11.31 7.89
C GLY A 17 -7.20 12.07 6.58
N ASP A 18 -6.14 12.74 6.12
CA ASP A 18 -6.09 13.48 4.85
C ASP A 18 -5.58 12.64 3.68
N MET A 19 -5.08 11.43 3.94
CA MET A 19 -4.61 10.51 2.91
C MET A 19 -5.75 9.65 2.37
N VAL A 20 -5.75 9.42 1.07
CA VAL A 20 -6.63 8.48 0.38
C VAL A 20 -5.77 7.40 -0.24
N VAL A 21 -6.02 6.14 0.14
CA VAL A 21 -5.37 4.97 -0.42
C VAL A 21 -6.38 4.25 -1.31
N THR A 22 -6.07 4.04 -2.59
CA THR A 22 -6.94 3.34 -3.53
C THR A 22 -6.28 2.04 -3.99
N ILE A 23 -7.03 0.94 -3.97
CA ILE A 23 -6.57 -0.34 -4.52
C ILE A 23 -6.70 -0.28 -6.04
N LEU A 24 -5.58 -0.28 -6.76
CA LEU A 24 -5.59 -0.24 -8.22
C LEU A 24 -5.65 -1.63 -8.85
N ASP A 25 -4.90 -2.57 -8.29
CA ASP A 25 -4.81 -3.94 -8.82
C ASP A 25 -4.33 -4.92 -7.75
N ILE A 26 -4.64 -6.20 -7.95
CA ILE A 26 -4.13 -7.31 -7.14
C ILE A 26 -3.70 -8.41 -8.11
N ASP A 27 -2.42 -8.74 -8.12
CA ASP A 27 -1.90 -9.76 -9.01
C ASP A 27 -2.17 -11.20 -8.50
N ASP A 28 -1.96 -12.19 -9.37
CA ASP A 28 -2.14 -13.62 -9.04
C ASP A 28 -1.16 -14.15 -7.97
N ARG A 29 -0.17 -13.36 -7.58
CA ARG A 29 0.81 -13.69 -6.54
C ARG A 29 0.41 -13.07 -5.19
N GLY A 30 -0.64 -12.25 -5.17
CA GLY A 30 -1.11 -11.53 -3.99
C GLY A 30 -0.38 -10.21 -3.75
N GLU A 31 0.37 -9.70 -4.72
CA GLU A 31 0.96 -8.37 -4.66
C GLU A 31 -0.15 -7.34 -4.97
N VAL A 32 -0.25 -6.31 -4.12
CA VAL A 32 -1.30 -5.28 -4.22
C VAL A 32 -0.68 -3.99 -4.72
N VAL A 33 -1.24 -3.44 -5.80
CA VAL A 33 -0.87 -2.12 -6.32
C VAL A 33 -1.79 -1.09 -5.69
N LEU A 34 -1.18 -0.12 -5.01
CA LEU A 34 -1.88 0.93 -4.27
C LEU A 34 -1.53 2.29 -4.86
N GLU A 35 -2.53 3.15 -5.04
CA GLU A 35 -2.33 4.58 -5.21
C GLU A 35 -2.52 5.27 -3.86
N VAL A 36 -1.59 6.15 -3.48
CA VAL A 36 -1.70 6.94 -2.25
C VAL A 36 -1.71 8.41 -2.63
N ASP A 37 -2.87 9.04 -2.51
CA ASP A 37 -3.02 10.48 -2.58
C ASP A 37 -2.91 11.04 -1.16
N SER A 38 -1.82 11.76 -0.88
CA SER A 38 -1.55 12.29 0.45
C SER A 38 -2.32 13.58 0.77
N GLY A 39 -3.19 14.05 -0.14
CA GLY A 39 -3.98 15.29 0.01
C GLY A 39 -3.14 16.55 0.24
N ASN A 40 -1.82 16.43 0.18
CA ASN A 40 -0.84 17.42 0.56
C ASN A 40 0.21 17.42 -0.56
N GLU A 41 0.38 18.55 -1.25
CA GLU A 41 1.36 18.77 -2.32
C GLU A 41 2.84 18.64 -1.86
N ALA A 42 3.09 18.06 -0.69
CA ALA A 42 4.40 17.90 -0.09
C ALA A 42 4.62 16.45 0.35
N CYS A 43 5.65 15.82 -0.23
CA CYS A 43 6.15 14.47 0.07
C CYS A 43 5.35 13.31 -0.53
N ALA A 44 5.39 13.20 -1.86
CA ALA A 44 5.45 11.89 -2.52
C ALA A 44 6.83 11.26 -2.26
N GLU A 45 7.10 10.85 -1.01
CA GLU A 45 8.18 9.90 -0.74
C GLU A 45 7.60 8.53 -1.05
N THR A 46 7.84 8.06 -2.26
CA THR A 46 7.49 6.72 -2.72
C THR A 46 8.10 5.71 -1.74
N TYR A 47 7.30 5.21 -0.80
CA TYR A 47 7.63 4.02 -0.03
C TYR A 47 7.53 2.82 -0.97
N CYS A 48 8.55 2.64 -1.81
CA CYS A 48 8.87 1.32 -2.31
C CYS A 48 9.30 0.53 -1.08
N ALA A 49 8.40 -0.29 -0.54
CA ALA A 49 8.82 -1.36 0.34
C ALA A 49 9.79 -2.23 -0.46
N GLU A 50 11.08 -2.02 -0.26
CA GLU A 50 12.13 -2.91 -0.74
C GLU A 50 11.89 -4.28 -0.07
N PHE A 51 11.12 -5.14 -0.74
CA PHE A 51 11.04 -6.57 -0.44
C PHE A 51 12.34 -7.30 -0.85
N ASP A 52 13.48 -6.62 -0.87
CA ASP A 52 14.77 -7.14 -1.35
C ASP A 52 15.64 -7.74 -0.21
N GLU A 53 15.31 -7.49 1.07
CA GLU A 53 16.12 -8.03 2.19
C GLU A 53 15.79 -9.49 2.58
N LEU A 54 14.78 -10.14 1.97
CA LEU A 54 14.49 -11.57 2.23
C LEU A 54 15.09 -12.52 1.18
N ALA A 55 15.65 -12.02 0.07
CA ALA A 55 16.31 -12.87 -0.93
C ALA A 55 17.76 -13.25 -0.55
N SER A 56 18.38 -12.59 0.43
CA SER A 56 19.78 -12.84 0.82
C SER A 56 19.97 -13.96 1.87
N LEU A 57 18.89 -14.45 2.50
CA LEU A 57 18.92 -15.52 3.51
C LEU A 57 18.71 -16.94 2.95
N ALA A 58 18.62 -17.09 1.63
CA ALA A 58 18.52 -18.39 0.96
C ALA A 58 19.90 -18.96 0.58
N ARG A 59 20.86 -18.96 1.51
CA ARG A 59 22.12 -19.70 1.35
C ARG A 59 22.50 -20.47 2.61
#